data_AF-E9GCE5-F1
#
_entry.id   AF-E9GCE5-F1
#
_cell.length_a   1.000
_cell.length_b   1.000
_cell.length_c   1.000
_cell.angle_alpha   90.00
_cell.angle_beta   90.00
_cell.angle_gamma   90.00
#
_symmetry.space_group_name_H-M   'P 1'
#
loop_
_entity.id
_entity.type
_entity.pdbx_description
1 polymer ?
#
loop_
_entity_poly.entity_id
_entity_poly.type
_entity_poly.pdbx_seq_one_letter_code
_entity_poly.pdbx_strand_id
1 'polypeptide(L)'
;MASKMFGTPKMIVPYEWILENVGEELATIASKMISFRGERVFRVGLKNYADSPILFLVAIDLRKMGIRVEDVKCGMLGPATMTQMTNENIDEKDGSLQLFTTVLDKKIVGNCTFAFRICIGGSVSGYSYQLSDRLAKDQLWDALKNQNWTDVELIVKDKTFGAHKSILAARSYVFASEFEKLSFLPVKDGPHQIRIDDVEPSTVEKFLHFIYTGEPMGPLADEELLKLANQYGLRSLSRLCRVALKKIEVTQMTKFMASLNADRVEGLHSSKITPEKEREIFYDRTTPTFRCELQFHRYEIENGKSKCLMQYQDEDIFFVHFTGHCNSNNLINNPAIHFSCAKHRKFGLKVEDIYCSHLQKYNQWFKVEDNRLIRNLDKNRELLHFTVQLKLDIIDRDIYNSSFDIKTVSTIGNYYYEMMDDAWPTDLWLAATNQKLTDVEIFAGTVKVMEAHRVILSARTPVLNIVLNKISNTGKSIITFGAEFDVDTVKNFLNFLYTGSLKSTDGVQKLSRLATMYVVETLKNVCQSCQLFNANSTDGMDVEELTDYLLQL
;
A
#
# COMPACT_ATOMS: atom_id res chain seq x y z
N MET A 1 13.67 -4.65 15.16
CA MET A 1 12.28 -4.88 15.61
C MET A 1 11.38 -4.12 14.67
N ALA A 2 10.39 -4.77 14.06
CA ALA A 2 9.50 -4.12 13.10
C ALA A 2 8.61 -3.09 13.82
N SER A 3 8.50 -1.89 13.26
CA SER A 3 7.58 -0.84 13.70
C SER A 3 6.18 -1.41 13.83
N LYS A 4 5.55 -1.31 15.00
CA LYS A 4 4.16 -1.75 15.18
C LYS A 4 3.24 -0.72 14.51
N MET A 5 2.98 -0.90 13.21
CA MET A 5 1.85 -0.22 12.59
C MET A 5 0.56 -0.85 13.10
N PHE A 6 -0.26 -0.08 13.81
CA PHE A 6 -1.62 -0.49 14.22
C PHE A 6 -2.68 -0.26 13.10
N GLY A 7 -2.29 0.38 11.99
CA GLY A 7 -3.11 0.54 10.78
C GLY A 7 -2.45 -0.11 9.57
N THR A 8 -3.24 -0.82 8.75
CA THR A 8 -2.72 -1.43 7.51
C THR A 8 -3.00 -0.48 6.35
N PRO A 9 -1.97 -0.05 5.57
CA PRO A 9 -2.20 0.70 4.35
C PRO A 9 -3.03 -0.14 3.36
N LYS A 10 -4.13 0.43 2.88
CA LYS A 10 -5.02 -0.15 1.88
C LYS A 10 -5.15 0.78 0.68
N MET A 11 -5.51 0.20 -0.45
CA MET A 11 -5.97 0.94 -1.60
C MET A 11 -7.47 0.80 -1.71
N ILE A 12 -8.21 1.88 -1.44
CA ILE A 12 -9.65 1.90 -1.62
C ILE A 12 -9.95 2.72 -2.86
N VAL A 13 -10.49 2.05 -3.87
CA VAL A 13 -10.76 2.68 -5.15
C VAL A 13 -12.25 2.98 -5.27
N PRO A 14 -12.64 4.26 -5.44
CA PRO A 14 -14.02 4.62 -5.66
C PRO A 14 -14.45 4.31 -7.09
N TYR A 15 -15.69 3.85 -7.26
CA TYR A 15 -16.31 3.70 -8.58
C TYR A 15 -17.79 4.08 -8.50
N GLU A 16 -18.26 4.88 -9.46
CA GLU A 16 -19.66 5.27 -9.56
C GLU A 16 -20.30 4.61 -10.77
N TRP A 17 -21.42 3.94 -10.53
CA TRP A 17 -22.24 3.33 -11.57
C TRP A 17 -23.55 4.08 -11.70
N ILE A 18 -23.65 4.85 -12.79
CA ILE A 18 -24.81 5.66 -13.13
C ILE A 18 -25.74 4.82 -14.00
N LEU A 19 -26.99 4.69 -13.55
CA LEU A 19 -28.08 4.05 -14.28
C LEU A 19 -29.14 5.08 -14.60
N GLU A 20 -29.45 5.20 -15.88
CA GLU A 20 -30.48 6.09 -16.41
C GLU A 20 -31.68 5.29 -16.86
N ASN A 21 -32.88 5.79 -16.57
CA ASN A 21 -34.15 5.25 -17.03
C ASN A 21 -34.33 3.76 -16.68
N VAL A 22 -34.09 3.38 -15.42
CA VAL A 22 -34.42 2.03 -14.94
C VAL A 22 -35.95 1.89 -14.96
N GLY A 23 -36.45 1.03 -15.84
CA GLY A 23 -37.89 0.78 -15.98
C GLY A 23 -38.47 -0.04 -14.83
N GLU A 24 -39.80 -0.17 -14.82
CA GLU A 24 -40.52 -1.01 -13.85
C GLU A 24 -40.42 -2.52 -14.18
N GLU A 25 -39.89 -2.87 -15.34
CA GLU A 25 -39.73 -4.26 -15.76
C GLU A 25 -38.72 -5.03 -14.89
N LEU A 26 -38.98 -6.32 -14.71
CA LEU A 26 -38.06 -7.25 -14.04
C LEU A 26 -36.87 -7.53 -14.96
N ALA A 27 -35.71 -6.97 -14.63
CA ALA A 27 -34.52 -7.07 -15.46
C ALA A 27 -33.23 -7.26 -14.65
N THR A 28 -32.26 -7.94 -15.25
CA THR A 28 -30.85 -7.81 -14.84
C THR A 28 -30.21 -6.71 -15.65
N ILE A 29 -29.71 -5.69 -14.96
CA ILE A 29 -28.94 -4.61 -15.56
C ILE A 29 -27.49 -4.82 -15.13
N ALA A 30 -26.55 -4.80 -16.06
CA ALA A 30 -25.14 -4.94 -15.74
C ALA A 30 -24.31 -3.89 -16.47
N SER A 31 -23.16 -3.53 -15.93
CA SER A 31 -22.17 -2.75 -16.67
C SER A 31 -21.49 -3.61 -17.75
N LYS A 32 -20.83 -2.97 -18.72
CA LYS A 32 -19.72 -3.61 -19.42
C LYS A 32 -18.62 -4.00 -18.43
N MET A 33 -17.68 -4.83 -18.86
CA MET A 33 -16.46 -5.03 -18.08
C MET A 33 -15.74 -3.69 -17.90
N ILE A 34 -15.36 -3.40 -16.67
CA ILE A 34 -14.68 -2.19 -16.24
C ILE A 34 -13.19 -2.50 -16.16
N SER A 35 -12.39 -1.66 -16.80
CA SER A 35 -10.94 -1.77 -16.82
C SER A 35 -10.33 -1.25 -15.52
N PHE A 36 -9.22 -1.84 -15.10
CA PHE A 36 -8.38 -1.35 -14.02
C PHE A 36 -6.92 -1.63 -14.39
N ARG A 37 -6.11 -0.55 -14.50
CA ARG A 37 -4.73 -0.61 -15.01
C ARG A 37 -4.64 -1.29 -16.38
N GLY A 38 -5.55 -0.95 -17.29
CA GLY A 38 -5.63 -1.53 -18.64
C GLY A 38 -6.29 -2.91 -18.75
N GLU A 39 -6.56 -3.61 -17.64
CA GLU A 39 -7.13 -4.97 -17.65
C GLU A 39 -8.62 -4.96 -17.31
N ARG A 40 -9.43 -5.72 -18.05
CA ARG A 40 -10.90 -5.80 -17.86
C ARG A 40 -11.27 -6.78 -16.74
N VAL A 41 -11.35 -6.27 -15.51
CA VAL A 41 -11.38 -7.13 -14.31
C VAL A 41 -12.62 -6.96 -13.44
N PHE A 42 -13.38 -5.86 -13.57
CA PHE A 42 -14.56 -5.62 -12.75
C PHE A 42 -15.87 -5.64 -13.57
N ARG A 43 -16.98 -5.98 -12.92
CA ARG A 43 -18.33 -5.77 -13.44
C ARG A 43 -19.26 -5.47 -12.28
N VAL A 44 -20.19 -4.53 -12.44
CA VAL A 44 -21.27 -4.32 -11.49
C VAL A 44 -22.61 -4.65 -12.13
N GLY A 45 -23.61 -4.97 -11.32
CA GLY A 45 -24.95 -5.20 -11.83
C GLY A 45 -26.02 -5.19 -10.76
N LEU A 46 -27.26 -5.06 -11.21
CA LEU A 46 -28.48 -4.99 -10.42
C LEU A 46 -29.45 -6.04 -10.95
N LYS A 47 -29.86 -6.96 -10.08
CA LYS A 47 -30.97 -7.88 -10.32
C LYS A 47 -32.24 -7.28 -9.71
N ASN A 48 -33.07 -6.67 -10.56
CA ASN A 48 -34.23 -5.90 -10.12
C ASN A 48 -35.52 -6.75 -10.17
N TYR A 49 -35.48 -7.96 -9.62
CA TYR A 49 -36.50 -9.01 -9.83
C TYR A 49 -37.60 -9.10 -8.77
N ALA A 50 -37.41 -8.48 -7.61
CA ALA A 50 -38.31 -8.57 -6.47
C ALA A 50 -38.36 -7.23 -5.73
N ASP A 51 -39.19 -7.17 -4.68
CA ASP A 51 -39.22 -6.04 -3.74
C ASP A 51 -37.85 -5.79 -3.08
N SER A 52 -37.03 -6.84 -2.99
CA SER A 52 -35.67 -6.82 -2.45
C SER A 52 -34.63 -7.12 -3.56
N PRO A 53 -34.23 -6.13 -4.38
CA PRO A 53 -33.32 -6.38 -5.49
C PRO A 53 -31.88 -6.59 -5.02
N ILE A 54 -31.08 -7.31 -5.81
CA ILE A 54 -29.69 -7.65 -5.47
C ILE A 54 -28.74 -6.78 -6.29
N LEU A 55 -27.92 -5.98 -5.61
CA LEU A 55 -26.78 -5.28 -6.20
C LEU A 55 -25.54 -6.17 -6.07
N PHE A 56 -24.76 -6.30 -7.13
CA PHE A 56 -23.56 -7.13 -7.13
C PHE A 56 -22.37 -6.45 -7.80
N LEU A 57 -21.17 -6.84 -7.35
CA LEU A 57 -19.89 -6.55 -7.98
C LEU A 57 -19.13 -7.86 -8.18
N VAL A 58 -18.60 -8.04 -9.38
CA VAL A 58 -17.75 -9.18 -9.76
C VAL A 58 -16.34 -8.68 -10.02
N ALA A 59 -15.36 -9.35 -9.45
CA ALA A 59 -13.95 -9.18 -9.79
C ALA A 59 -13.41 -10.50 -10.36
N ILE A 60 -12.72 -10.41 -11.49
CA ILE A 60 -12.24 -11.58 -12.26
C ILE A 60 -10.74 -11.41 -12.49
N ASP A 61 -9.97 -12.47 -12.22
CA ASP A 61 -8.57 -12.62 -12.60
C ASP A 61 -7.60 -11.55 -12.07
N LEU A 62 -7.98 -10.78 -11.04
CA LEU A 62 -7.12 -9.76 -10.40
C LEU A 62 -5.75 -10.29 -9.97
N ARG A 63 -5.68 -11.57 -9.62
CA ARG A 63 -4.43 -12.25 -9.27
C ARG A 63 -3.37 -12.26 -10.38
N LYS A 64 -3.78 -12.14 -11.65
CA LYS A 64 -2.84 -12.01 -12.79
C LYS A 64 -2.03 -10.72 -12.72
N MET A 65 -2.46 -9.78 -11.90
CA MET A 65 -1.81 -8.52 -11.57
C MET A 65 -1.27 -8.48 -10.14
N GLY A 66 -1.30 -9.60 -9.41
CA GLY A 66 -0.82 -9.70 -8.02
C GLY A 66 -1.76 -9.10 -6.98
N ILE A 67 -3.03 -8.86 -7.32
CA ILE A 67 -4.02 -8.21 -6.45
C ILE A 67 -5.26 -9.07 -6.21
N ARG A 68 -6.01 -8.73 -5.18
CA ARG A 68 -7.37 -9.23 -4.90
C ARG A 68 -8.24 -8.11 -4.34
N VAL A 69 -9.56 -8.28 -4.40
CA VAL A 69 -10.48 -7.47 -3.59
C VAL A 69 -10.56 -8.08 -2.19
N GLU A 70 -10.32 -7.27 -1.17
CA GLU A 70 -10.49 -7.70 0.23
C GLU A 70 -11.93 -7.54 0.70
N ASP A 71 -12.55 -6.41 0.35
CA ASP A 71 -13.95 -6.10 0.65
C ASP A 71 -14.47 -5.01 -0.30
N VAL A 72 -15.79 -4.91 -0.36
CA VAL A 72 -16.49 -3.86 -1.11
C VAL A 72 -17.54 -3.24 -0.20
N LYS A 73 -17.58 -1.91 -0.15
CA LYS A 73 -18.75 -1.18 0.36
C LYS A 73 -19.50 -0.54 -0.80
N CYS A 74 -20.81 -0.46 -0.70
CA CYS A 74 -21.64 0.21 -1.69
C CYS A 74 -22.75 1.06 -1.05
N GLY A 75 -23.22 2.06 -1.76
CA GLY A 75 -24.34 2.90 -1.33
C GLY A 75 -24.93 3.65 -2.51
N MET A 76 -26.15 4.15 -2.38
CA MET A 76 -26.73 5.08 -3.36
C MET A 76 -26.30 6.51 -3.02
N LEU A 77 -26.03 7.36 -4.01
CA LEU A 77 -25.72 8.78 -3.78
C LEU A 77 -26.90 9.45 -3.03
N GLY A 78 -26.71 9.63 -1.72
CA GLY A 78 -27.69 9.88 -0.65
C GLY A 78 -26.97 9.83 0.72
N PRO A 79 -27.63 10.08 1.87
CA PRO A 79 -26.94 10.50 3.09
C PRO A 79 -25.92 9.47 3.58
N ALA A 80 -24.63 9.76 3.35
CA ALA A 80 -23.39 9.30 4.02
C ALA A 80 -23.21 7.81 4.40
N THR A 81 -24.14 6.91 4.11
CA THR A 81 -24.12 5.51 4.56
C THR A 81 -23.80 4.56 3.43
N MET A 82 -22.87 3.65 3.68
CA MET A 82 -22.47 2.58 2.78
C MET A 82 -22.67 1.24 3.49
N THR A 83 -23.15 0.25 2.77
CA THR A 83 -23.31 -1.12 3.26
C THR A 83 -22.12 -1.96 2.79
N GLN A 84 -21.55 -2.74 3.70
CA GLN A 84 -20.56 -3.75 3.35
C GLN A 84 -21.23 -4.90 2.61
N MET A 85 -20.74 -5.18 1.40
CA MET A 85 -21.25 -6.27 0.58
C MET A 85 -20.72 -7.61 1.10
N THR A 86 -21.55 -8.64 1.03
CA THR A 86 -21.18 -10.01 1.39
C THR A 86 -20.32 -10.61 0.29
N ASN A 87 -19.15 -11.15 0.66
CA ASN A 87 -18.36 -11.98 -0.26
C ASN A 87 -18.96 -13.39 -0.28
N GLU A 88 -19.45 -13.81 -1.44
CA GLU A 88 -20.11 -15.12 -1.62
C GLU A 88 -19.13 -16.31 -1.60
N ASN A 89 -17.85 -16.09 -1.28
CA ASN A 89 -16.81 -17.11 -1.12
C ASN A 89 -16.76 -18.12 -2.28
N ILE A 90 -16.95 -17.62 -3.50
CA ILE A 90 -16.93 -18.44 -4.72
C ILE A 90 -15.61 -19.19 -4.85
N ASP A 91 -14.53 -18.50 -4.49
CA ASP A 91 -13.20 -19.05 -4.38
C ASP A 91 -12.80 -19.09 -2.91
N GLU A 92 -12.76 -20.29 -2.32
CA GLU A 92 -12.52 -20.48 -0.89
C GLU A 92 -11.12 -20.01 -0.45
N LYS A 93 -10.13 -19.85 -1.37
CA LYS A 93 -8.75 -19.49 -1.01
C LYS A 93 -7.96 -18.63 -2.01
N ASP A 94 -8.33 -18.54 -3.30
CA ASP A 94 -7.40 -18.08 -4.35
C ASP A 94 -7.82 -16.84 -5.17
N GLY A 95 -9.03 -16.30 -4.96
CA GLY A 95 -9.50 -15.03 -5.55
C GLY A 95 -9.58 -14.97 -7.09
N SER A 96 -9.80 -16.09 -7.79
CA SER A 96 -9.98 -16.14 -9.26
C SER A 96 -11.17 -15.31 -9.74
N LEU A 97 -12.26 -15.44 -8.99
CA LEU A 97 -13.58 -14.95 -9.27
C LEU A 97 -14.17 -14.62 -7.91
N GLN A 98 -14.39 -13.33 -7.68
CA GLN A 98 -14.95 -12.83 -6.45
C GLN A 98 -16.30 -12.19 -6.76
N LEU A 99 -17.32 -12.58 -6.02
CA LEU A 99 -18.65 -12.00 -6.11
C LEU A 99 -18.99 -11.37 -4.77
N PHE A 100 -19.34 -10.10 -4.84
CA PHE A 100 -19.83 -9.32 -3.73
C PHE A 100 -21.29 -8.99 -3.99
N THR A 101 -22.17 -9.23 -3.03
CA THR A 101 -23.61 -8.96 -3.15
C THR A 101 -24.11 -8.11 -1.99
N THR A 102 -25.18 -7.38 -2.22
CA THR A 102 -26.04 -6.87 -1.15
C THR A 102 -27.47 -6.87 -1.62
N VAL A 103 -28.39 -7.09 -0.69
CA VAL A 103 -29.82 -6.91 -0.91
C VAL A 103 -30.15 -5.43 -0.65
N LEU A 104 -30.99 -4.83 -1.50
CA LEU A 104 -31.52 -3.48 -1.29
C LEU A 104 -32.95 -3.56 -0.73
N ASP A 105 -33.35 -2.54 0.00
CA ASP A 105 -34.65 -2.53 0.70
C ASP A 105 -35.86 -2.29 -0.21
N LYS A 106 -35.63 -1.79 -1.43
CA LYS A 106 -36.69 -1.49 -2.40
C LYS A 106 -36.21 -1.64 -3.83
N LYS A 107 -37.16 -1.95 -4.69
CA LYS A 107 -37.00 -1.91 -6.15
C LYS A 107 -36.49 -0.55 -6.62
N ILE A 108 -35.60 -0.55 -7.60
CA ILE A 108 -35.01 0.66 -8.17
C ILE A 108 -35.75 1.01 -9.45
N VAL A 109 -36.23 2.26 -9.56
CA VAL A 109 -36.92 2.79 -10.73
C VAL A 109 -36.42 4.21 -10.99
N GLY A 110 -36.29 4.59 -12.26
CA GLY A 110 -35.79 5.89 -12.68
C GLY A 110 -34.26 6.00 -12.68
N ASN A 111 -33.75 7.20 -12.48
CA ASN A 111 -32.32 7.47 -12.48
C ASN A 111 -31.73 7.21 -11.10
N CYS A 112 -30.63 6.48 -11.04
CA CYS A 112 -29.91 6.24 -9.80
C CYS A 112 -28.41 6.18 -10.03
N THR A 113 -27.63 6.35 -8.96
CA THR A 113 -26.20 6.15 -8.98
C THR A 113 -25.76 5.37 -7.76
N PHE A 114 -25.08 4.26 -8.01
CA PHE A 114 -24.44 3.45 -6.98
C PHE A 114 -22.97 3.84 -6.87
N ALA A 115 -22.53 4.21 -5.67
CA ALA A 115 -21.14 4.40 -5.35
C ALA A 115 -20.58 3.11 -4.73
N PHE A 116 -19.42 2.68 -5.20
CA PHE A 116 -18.66 1.55 -4.69
C PHE A 116 -17.33 2.02 -4.14
N ARG A 117 -16.89 1.43 -3.03
CA ARG A 117 -15.56 1.57 -2.45
C ARG A 117 -14.93 0.18 -2.42
N ILE A 118 -14.01 -0.06 -3.35
CA ILE A 118 -13.40 -1.38 -3.58
C ILE A 118 -12.04 -1.40 -2.89
N CYS A 119 -11.90 -2.19 -1.83
CA CYS A 119 -10.64 -2.33 -1.11
C CYS A 119 -9.77 -3.39 -1.79
N ILE A 120 -8.59 -2.99 -2.23
CA ILE A 120 -7.63 -3.84 -2.93
C ILE A 120 -6.44 -4.14 -2.01
N GLY A 121 -6.06 -5.41 -1.98
CA GLY A 121 -4.87 -5.92 -1.28
C GLY A 121 -4.02 -6.82 -2.18
N GLY A 122 -2.81 -7.13 -1.73
CA GLY A 122 -1.92 -8.07 -2.45
C GLY A 122 -2.49 -9.48 -2.41
N SER A 123 -2.45 -10.21 -3.54
CA SER A 123 -3.05 -11.54 -3.66
C SER A 123 -2.34 -12.62 -2.83
N VAL A 124 -1.13 -12.35 -2.36
CA VAL A 124 -0.26 -13.30 -1.67
C VAL A 124 0.44 -12.60 -0.48
N SER A 125 0.92 -13.34 0.53
CA SER A 125 1.73 -12.70 1.59
C SER A 125 3.08 -12.22 1.04
N GLY A 126 3.84 -11.41 1.77
CA GLY A 126 5.13 -10.92 1.26
C GLY A 126 5.01 -9.93 0.10
N TYR A 127 3.80 -9.58 -0.32
CA TYR A 127 3.52 -8.62 -1.39
C TYR A 127 2.40 -7.71 -0.92
N SER A 128 2.77 -6.53 -0.42
CA SER A 128 1.83 -5.62 0.24
C SER A 128 2.23 -4.16 0.03
N TYR A 129 1.43 -3.25 0.58
CA TYR A 129 1.69 -1.82 0.45
C TYR A 129 2.84 -1.39 1.37
N GLN A 130 3.94 -0.96 0.77
CA GLN A 130 5.13 -0.45 1.44
C GLN A 130 5.28 1.05 1.19
N LEU A 131 5.63 1.80 2.22
CA LEU A 131 5.98 3.22 2.09
C LEU A 131 7.35 3.33 1.43
N SER A 132 7.43 4.00 0.29
CA SER A 132 8.69 4.15 -0.43
C SER A 132 8.72 5.40 -1.31
N ASP A 133 9.93 5.88 -1.58
CA ASP A 133 10.25 6.80 -2.65
C ASP A 133 10.10 6.08 -3.99
N ARG A 134 9.09 6.44 -4.77
CA ARG A 134 8.78 5.84 -6.07
C ARG A 134 9.96 5.92 -7.04
N LEU A 135 10.80 6.94 -6.92
CA LEU A 135 11.99 7.10 -7.76
C LEU A 135 13.05 6.02 -7.49
N ALA A 136 13.05 5.37 -6.32
CA ALA A 136 14.07 4.41 -5.94
C ALA A 136 14.12 3.21 -6.88
N LYS A 137 12.97 2.60 -7.14
CA LYS A 137 12.84 1.46 -8.05
C LYS A 137 13.15 1.85 -9.49
N ASP A 138 12.66 3.02 -9.93
CA ASP A 138 12.84 3.49 -11.31
C ASP A 138 14.33 3.79 -11.56
N GLN A 139 15.01 4.45 -10.64
CA GLN A 139 16.45 4.74 -10.73
C GLN A 139 17.32 3.47 -10.70
N LEU A 140 16.96 2.47 -9.89
CA LEU A 140 17.68 1.19 -9.89
C LEU A 140 17.43 0.41 -11.18
N TRP A 141 16.21 0.42 -11.70
CA TRP A 141 15.89 -0.17 -12.99
C TRP A 141 16.62 0.53 -14.14
N ASP A 142 16.67 1.86 -14.13
CA ASP A 142 17.43 2.66 -15.09
C ASP A 142 18.92 2.38 -15.03
N ALA A 143 19.48 2.12 -13.84
CA ALA A 143 20.89 1.71 -13.71
C ALA A 143 21.16 0.40 -14.46
N LEU A 144 20.23 -0.58 -14.39
CA LEU A 144 20.31 -1.79 -15.21
C LEU A 144 20.13 -1.47 -16.70
N LYS A 145 19.10 -0.70 -17.09
CA LYS A 145 18.85 -0.39 -18.51
C LYS A 145 20.00 0.34 -19.18
N ASN A 146 20.62 1.26 -18.47
CA ASN A 146 21.77 2.02 -18.96
C ASN A 146 23.10 1.28 -18.81
N GLN A 147 23.09 0.07 -18.25
CA GLN A 147 24.29 -0.76 -18.02
C GLN A 147 25.35 -0.04 -17.15
N ASN A 148 24.89 0.79 -16.21
CA ASN A 148 25.77 1.56 -15.32
C ASN A 148 26.31 0.65 -14.21
N TRP A 149 27.62 0.43 -14.15
CA TRP A 149 28.27 -0.40 -13.11
C TRP A 149 27.94 -1.90 -13.14
N THR A 150 27.46 -2.43 -14.27
CA THR A 150 27.19 -3.87 -14.40
C THR A 150 28.49 -4.68 -14.30
N ASP A 151 28.47 -5.73 -13.48
CA ASP A 151 29.64 -6.56 -13.14
C ASP A 151 29.39 -8.07 -13.31
N VAL A 152 28.23 -8.43 -13.87
CA VAL A 152 27.82 -9.78 -14.28
C VAL A 152 26.93 -9.71 -15.51
N GLU A 153 27.02 -10.72 -16.37
CA GLU A 153 26.23 -10.87 -17.58
C GLU A 153 25.35 -12.13 -17.47
N LEU A 154 24.06 -12.00 -17.81
CA LEU A 154 23.15 -13.12 -17.97
C LEU A 154 22.99 -13.40 -19.47
N ILE A 155 23.38 -14.59 -19.91
CA ILE A 155 23.32 -15.01 -21.31
C ILE A 155 22.06 -15.84 -21.52
N VAL A 156 21.17 -15.36 -22.40
CA VAL A 156 19.84 -15.94 -22.64
C VAL A 156 19.64 -16.02 -24.16
N LYS A 157 19.75 -17.23 -24.73
CA LYS A 157 19.72 -17.43 -26.19
C LYS A 157 20.72 -16.50 -26.90
N ASP A 158 20.21 -15.58 -27.73
CA ASP A 158 20.94 -14.59 -28.51
C ASP A 158 21.13 -13.25 -27.79
N LYS A 159 20.61 -13.09 -26.57
CA LYS A 159 20.67 -11.83 -25.81
C LYS A 159 21.55 -11.94 -24.57
N THR A 160 22.23 -10.84 -24.27
CA THR A 160 23.02 -10.65 -23.05
C THR A 160 22.42 -9.52 -22.22
N PHE A 161 22.20 -9.77 -20.94
CA PHE A 161 21.75 -8.77 -19.97
C PHE A 161 22.87 -8.49 -18.96
N GLY A 162 23.46 -7.29 -18.98
CA GLY A 162 24.32 -6.87 -17.87
C GLY A 162 23.49 -6.54 -16.63
N ALA A 163 23.98 -6.97 -15.47
CA ALA A 163 23.34 -6.82 -14.18
C ALA A 163 24.39 -6.58 -13.07
N HIS A 164 23.92 -6.47 -11.83
CA HIS A 164 24.74 -6.18 -10.65
C HIS A 164 24.74 -7.35 -9.67
N LYS A 165 25.91 -7.91 -9.37
CA LYS A 165 26.07 -9.01 -8.41
C LYS A 165 25.47 -8.67 -7.05
N SER A 166 25.72 -7.45 -6.56
CA SER A 166 25.22 -6.97 -5.26
C SER A 166 23.68 -6.98 -5.18
N ILE A 167 22.99 -6.51 -6.22
CA ILE A 167 21.52 -6.50 -6.28
C ILE A 167 20.97 -7.93 -6.44
N LEU A 168 21.54 -8.72 -7.36
CA LEU A 168 21.12 -10.11 -7.57
C LEU A 168 21.30 -10.96 -6.30
N ALA A 169 22.46 -10.86 -5.62
CA ALA A 169 22.76 -11.59 -4.40
C ALA A 169 21.86 -11.18 -3.22
N ALA A 170 21.60 -9.89 -3.06
CA ALA A 170 20.72 -9.40 -1.99
C ALA A 170 19.31 -9.97 -2.13
N ARG A 171 18.83 -10.15 -3.36
CA ARG A 171 17.46 -10.54 -3.67
C ARG A 171 17.29 -12.05 -3.89
N SER A 172 18.37 -12.78 -4.12
CA SER A 172 18.36 -14.22 -4.37
C SER A 172 19.51 -14.90 -3.65
N TYR A 173 19.19 -15.79 -2.72
CA TYR A 173 20.17 -16.62 -2.03
C TYR A 173 20.94 -17.55 -2.99
N VAL A 174 20.34 -17.91 -4.14
CA VAL A 174 20.98 -18.74 -5.16
C VAL A 174 22.08 -17.95 -5.84
N PHE A 175 21.81 -16.71 -6.25
CA PHE A 175 22.84 -15.82 -6.76
C PHE A 175 23.91 -15.51 -5.70
N ALA A 176 23.51 -15.27 -4.44
CA ALA A 176 24.46 -15.05 -3.36
C ALA A 176 25.43 -16.24 -3.21
N SER A 177 24.89 -17.47 -3.17
CA SER A 177 25.72 -18.68 -3.10
C SER A 177 26.61 -18.85 -4.33
N GLU A 178 26.14 -18.48 -5.52
CA GLU A 178 26.93 -18.58 -6.74
C GLU A 178 28.11 -17.62 -6.69
N PHE A 179 27.88 -16.35 -6.36
CA PHE A 179 28.94 -15.34 -6.28
C PHE A 179 29.93 -15.59 -5.13
N GLU A 180 29.48 -16.16 -4.01
CA GLU A 180 30.40 -16.59 -2.94
C GLU A 180 31.36 -17.67 -3.44
N LYS A 181 30.89 -18.68 -4.21
CA LYS A 181 31.77 -19.70 -4.79
C LYS A 181 32.80 -19.11 -5.75
N LEU A 182 32.39 -18.13 -6.56
CA LEU A 182 33.28 -17.48 -7.52
C LEU A 182 34.40 -16.69 -6.86
N SER A 183 34.22 -16.19 -5.64
CA SER A 183 35.26 -15.47 -4.91
C SER A 183 36.50 -16.33 -4.59
N PHE A 184 36.37 -17.66 -4.67
CA PHE A 184 37.46 -18.62 -4.49
C PHE A 184 38.11 -19.07 -5.80
N LEU A 185 37.61 -18.60 -6.95
CA LEU A 185 38.16 -18.95 -8.27
C LEU A 185 39.09 -17.86 -8.81
N PRO A 186 40.04 -18.21 -9.69
CA PRO A 186 40.88 -17.22 -10.36
C PRO A 186 40.02 -16.20 -11.11
N VAL A 187 40.35 -14.91 -10.95
CA VAL A 187 39.70 -13.82 -11.68
C VAL A 187 39.95 -14.02 -13.17
N LYS A 188 38.88 -14.17 -13.96
CA LYS A 188 38.95 -14.17 -15.42
C LYS A 188 38.83 -12.73 -15.93
N ASP A 189 39.45 -12.44 -17.06
CA ASP A 189 39.25 -11.17 -17.75
C ASP A 189 37.80 -11.06 -18.24
N GLY A 190 37.14 -9.96 -17.89
CA GLY A 190 35.75 -9.66 -18.27
C GLY A 190 34.71 -9.97 -17.17
N PRO A 191 33.45 -9.55 -17.40
CA PRO A 191 32.36 -9.81 -16.46
C PRO A 191 32.07 -11.32 -16.37
N HIS A 192 31.62 -11.76 -15.18
CA HIS A 192 31.22 -13.14 -15.00
C HIS A 192 29.93 -13.42 -15.79
N GLN A 193 29.87 -14.56 -16.49
CA GLN A 193 28.73 -14.94 -17.33
C GLN A 193 27.93 -16.07 -16.70
N ILE A 194 26.62 -15.86 -16.53
CA ILE A 194 25.66 -16.86 -16.06
C ILE A 194 24.73 -17.20 -17.24
N ARG A 195 24.68 -18.46 -17.64
CA ARG A 195 23.74 -18.92 -18.67
C ARG A 195 22.39 -19.24 -18.04
N ILE A 196 21.32 -18.75 -18.68
CA ILE A 196 19.95 -19.08 -18.32
C ILE A 196 19.31 -19.73 -19.54
N ASP A 197 19.08 -21.03 -19.41
CA ASP A 197 18.53 -21.87 -20.48
C ASP A 197 17.00 -22.01 -20.34
N ASP A 198 16.34 -22.46 -21.42
CA ASP A 198 14.91 -22.79 -21.48
C ASP A 198 13.92 -21.65 -21.14
N VAL A 199 14.25 -20.39 -21.42
CA VAL A 199 13.35 -19.24 -21.23
C VAL A 199 13.52 -18.19 -22.32
N GLU A 200 12.46 -17.41 -22.58
CA GLU A 200 12.53 -16.27 -23.48
C GLU A 200 13.24 -15.06 -22.84
N PRO A 201 13.98 -14.26 -23.63
CA PRO A 201 14.61 -13.05 -23.11
C PRO A 201 13.61 -12.05 -22.50
N SER A 202 12.38 -11.99 -23.00
CA SER A 202 11.31 -11.15 -22.42
C SER A 202 10.91 -11.61 -21.01
N THR A 203 10.94 -12.91 -20.74
CA THR A 203 10.71 -13.48 -19.41
C THR A 203 11.82 -13.09 -18.44
N VAL A 204 13.08 -13.15 -18.89
CA VAL A 204 14.24 -12.72 -18.07
C VAL A 204 14.18 -11.22 -17.76
N GLU A 205 13.71 -10.40 -18.69
CA GLU A 205 13.47 -8.97 -18.43
C GLU A 205 12.44 -8.75 -17.31
N LYS A 206 11.31 -9.48 -17.32
CA LYS A 206 10.31 -9.41 -16.22
C LYS A 206 10.90 -9.88 -14.89
N PHE A 207 11.70 -10.95 -14.90
CA PHE A 207 12.39 -11.48 -13.73
C PHE A 207 13.35 -10.44 -13.13
N LEU A 208 14.18 -9.81 -13.97
CA LEU A 208 15.07 -8.72 -13.56
C LEU A 208 14.27 -7.50 -13.07
N HIS A 209 13.20 -7.10 -13.75
CA HIS A 209 12.35 -6.00 -13.30
C HIS A 209 11.86 -6.23 -11.87
N PHE A 210 11.37 -7.43 -11.54
CA PHE A 210 10.93 -7.74 -10.18
C PHE A 210 12.06 -7.68 -9.15
N ILE A 211 13.27 -8.15 -9.50
CA ILE A 211 14.44 -8.05 -8.61
C ILE A 211 14.76 -6.58 -8.29
N TYR A 212 14.75 -5.72 -9.31
CA TYR A 212 15.19 -4.32 -9.19
C TYR A 212 14.13 -3.38 -8.64
N THR A 213 12.85 -3.71 -8.78
CA THR A 213 11.74 -2.81 -8.42
C THR A 213 10.83 -3.35 -7.32
N GLY A 214 10.86 -4.66 -7.06
CA GLY A 214 9.88 -5.33 -6.20
C GLY A 214 8.49 -5.45 -6.83
N GLU A 215 8.31 -5.03 -8.08
CA GLU A 215 7.03 -5.01 -8.79
C GLU A 215 7.04 -5.90 -10.03
N PRO A 216 5.92 -6.57 -10.35
CA PRO A 216 5.79 -7.36 -11.55
C PRO A 216 5.70 -6.47 -12.79
N MET A 217 6.29 -6.93 -13.89
CA MET A 217 6.18 -6.31 -15.20
C MET A 217 5.26 -7.15 -16.09
N GLY A 218 4.09 -6.60 -16.42
CA GLY A 218 3.10 -7.28 -17.25
C GLY A 218 2.41 -8.46 -16.55
N PRO A 219 1.81 -9.40 -17.32
CA PRO A 219 1.03 -10.51 -16.76
C PRO A 219 1.89 -11.50 -15.98
N LEU A 220 1.41 -11.88 -14.79
CA LEU A 220 2.06 -12.88 -13.92
C LEU A 220 1.74 -14.34 -14.29
N ALA A 221 0.74 -14.57 -15.15
CA ALA A 221 0.39 -15.89 -15.65
C ALA A 221 1.40 -16.37 -16.70
N ASP A 222 2.62 -16.66 -16.25
CA ASP A 222 3.80 -16.95 -17.07
C ASP A 222 4.57 -18.13 -16.45
N GLU A 223 4.56 -19.28 -17.14
CA GLU A 223 5.15 -20.53 -16.65
C GLU A 223 6.69 -20.47 -16.62
N GLU A 224 7.30 -19.79 -17.59
CA GLU A 224 8.75 -19.59 -17.63
C GLU A 224 9.20 -18.68 -16.47
N LEU A 225 8.44 -17.61 -16.20
CA LEU A 225 8.72 -16.72 -15.06
C LEU A 225 8.61 -17.46 -13.73
N LEU A 226 7.61 -18.34 -13.58
CA LEU A 226 7.49 -19.22 -12.41
C LEU A 226 8.70 -20.15 -12.27
N LYS A 227 9.16 -20.75 -13.38
CA LYS A 227 10.36 -21.60 -13.40
C LYS A 227 11.59 -20.82 -12.90
N LEU A 228 11.83 -19.63 -13.44
CA LEU A 228 12.94 -18.75 -13.01
C LEU A 228 12.83 -18.34 -11.54
N ALA A 229 11.66 -17.90 -11.12
CA ALA A 229 11.42 -17.48 -9.74
C ALA A 229 11.73 -18.62 -8.76
N ASN A 230 11.33 -19.86 -9.07
CA ASN A 230 11.67 -21.04 -8.26
C ASN A 230 13.16 -21.36 -8.31
N GLN A 231 13.75 -21.37 -9.51
CA GLN A 231 15.17 -21.68 -9.73
C GLN A 231 16.09 -20.75 -8.93
N TYR A 232 15.76 -19.46 -8.87
CA TYR A 232 16.54 -18.45 -8.17
C TYR A 232 15.97 -18.07 -6.79
N GLY A 233 14.96 -18.78 -6.30
CA GLY A 233 14.48 -18.62 -4.92
C GLY A 233 13.70 -17.32 -4.63
N LEU A 234 13.11 -16.66 -5.62
CA LEU A 234 12.26 -15.48 -5.45
C LEU A 234 10.86 -15.87 -4.97
N ARG A 235 10.72 -16.15 -3.67
CA ARG A 235 9.52 -16.75 -3.06
C ARG A 235 8.22 -15.99 -3.36
N SER A 236 8.22 -14.66 -3.26
CA SER A 236 7.04 -13.82 -3.51
C SER A 236 6.62 -13.90 -4.98
N LEU A 237 7.56 -13.72 -5.92
CA LEU A 237 7.31 -13.86 -7.36
C LEU A 237 6.82 -15.27 -7.74
N SER A 238 7.45 -16.31 -7.21
CA SER A 238 7.00 -17.70 -7.43
C SER A 238 5.55 -17.90 -7.02
N ARG A 239 5.14 -17.32 -5.89
CA ARG A 239 3.77 -17.44 -5.41
C ARG A 239 2.81 -16.61 -6.26
N LEU A 240 3.19 -15.39 -6.63
CA LEU A 240 2.42 -14.53 -7.53
C LEU A 240 2.12 -15.27 -8.85
N CYS A 241 3.15 -15.81 -9.52
CA CYS A 241 2.97 -16.55 -10.77
C CYS A 241 2.12 -17.81 -10.59
N ARG A 242 2.36 -18.59 -9.52
CA ARG A 242 1.59 -19.80 -9.24
C ARG A 242 0.09 -19.52 -9.06
N VAL A 243 -0.24 -18.45 -8.34
CA VAL A 243 -1.64 -18.06 -8.14
C VAL A 243 -2.22 -17.52 -9.45
N ALA A 244 -1.46 -16.72 -10.22
CA ALA A 244 -1.88 -16.18 -11.51
C ALA A 244 -2.16 -17.24 -12.59
N LEU A 245 -1.42 -18.36 -12.59
CA LEU A 245 -1.58 -19.48 -13.54
C LEU A 245 -2.80 -20.36 -13.25
N LYS A 246 -3.40 -20.27 -12.06
CA LYS A 246 -4.64 -21.00 -11.78
C LYS A 246 -5.73 -20.56 -12.76
N LYS A 247 -6.52 -21.51 -13.25
CA LYS A 247 -7.69 -21.24 -14.10
C LYS A 247 -8.94 -21.10 -13.23
N ILE A 248 -9.98 -20.48 -13.75
CA ILE A 248 -11.30 -20.52 -13.13
C ILE A 248 -11.89 -21.91 -13.38
N GLU A 249 -12.29 -22.61 -12.32
CA GLU A 249 -12.87 -23.94 -12.44
C GLU A 249 -14.37 -23.88 -12.75
N VAL A 250 -14.90 -24.95 -13.36
CA VAL A 250 -16.34 -25.08 -13.65
C VAL A 250 -17.16 -25.00 -12.36
N THR A 251 -16.68 -25.59 -11.27
CA THR A 251 -17.30 -25.56 -9.94
C THR A 251 -17.46 -24.13 -9.42
N GLN A 252 -16.46 -23.26 -9.64
CA GLN A 252 -16.50 -21.84 -9.29
C GLN A 252 -17.58 -21.13 -10.10
N MET A 253 -17.68 -21.41 -11.40
CA MET A 253 -18.76 -20.85 -12.23
C MET A 253 -20.14 -21.35 -11.84
N THR A 254 -20.27 -22.62 -11.44
CA THR A 254 -21.54 -23.15 -10.94
C THR A 254 -21.94 -22.48 -9.63
N LYS A 255 -21.01 -22.32 -8.68
CA LYS A 255 -21.24 -21.57 -7.43
C LYS A 255 -21.61 -20.10 -7.71
N PHE A 256 -20.91 -19.44 -8.63
CA PHE A 256 -21.23 -18.09 -9.09
C PHE A 256 -22.66 -17.99 -9.62
N MET A 257 -23.02 -18.89 -10.55
CA MET A 257 -24.35 -18.91 -11.16
C MET A 257 -25.44 -19.26 -10.14
N ALA A 258 -25.17 -20.15 -9.19
CA ALA A 258 -26.10 -20.49 -8.12
C ALA A 258 -26.31 -19.30 -7.16
N SER A 259 -25.24 -18.65 -6.72
CA SER A 259 -25.29 -17.50 -5.80
C SER A 259 -26.06 -16.34 -6.41
N LEU A 260 -25.84 -16.05 -7.69
CA LEU A 260 -26.61 -15.02 -8.38
C LEU A 260 -28.09 -15.42 -8.59
N ASN A 261 -28.41 -16.71 -8.75
CA ASN A 261 -29.74 -17.18 -9.12
C ASN A 261 -30.50 -17.86 -7.98
N ALA A 262 -30.11 -17.66 -6.71
CA ALA A 262 -30.73 -18.31 -5.57
C ALA A 262 -32.25 -18.04 -5.47
N ASP A 263 -32.71 -16.85 -5.90
CA ASP A 263 -34.10 -16.39 -5.75
C ASP A 263 -34.90 -16.40 -7.07
N ARG A 264 -34.74 -17.41 -7.93
CA ARG A 264 -35.49 -17.46 -9.20
C ARG A 264 -37.01 -17.45 -8.99
N VAL A 265 -37.65 -16.35 -9.37
CA VAL A 265 -39.03 -16.33 -9.86
C VAL A 265 -39.01 -16.79 -11.31
N GLU A 266 -39.76 -17.86 -11.63
CA GLU A 266 -39.86 -18.42 -12.99
C GLU A 266 -40.50 -17.39 -13.95
N GLY A 267 -39.75 -16.94 -14.96
CA GLY A 267 -40.20 -15.96 -15.95
C GLY A 267 -39.10 -15.56 -16.95
N LEU A 268 -39.49 -15.04 -18.12
CA LEU A 268 -38.56 -14.55 -19.15
C LEU A 268 -38.01 -13.19 -18.73
N HIS A 269 -36.81 -13.18 -18.15
CA HIS A 269 -36.16 -11.97 -17.66
C HIS A 269 -35.38 -11.27 -18.77
N SER A 270 -35.60 -9.96 -18.97
CA SER A 270 -34.78 -9.17 -19.88
C SER A 270 -33.41 -8.87 -19.24
N SER A 271 -32.36 -8.86 -20.05
CA SER A 271 -31.02 -8.48 -19.61
C SER A 271 -30.52 -7.28 -20.41
N LYS A 272 -29.96 -6.29 -19.72
CA LYS A 272 -29.52 -5.04 -20.34
C LYS A 272 -28.11 -4.67 -19.88
N ILE A 273 -27.31 -4.14 -20.79
CA ILE A 273 -26.00 -3.56 -20.46
C ILE A 273 -26.14 -2.04 -20.38
N THR A 274 -25.78 -1.43 -19.25
CA THR A 274 -25.86 0.03 -19.05
C THR A 274 -24.80 0.51 -18.05
N PRO A 275 -24.05 1.59 -18.35
CA PRO A 275 -23.96 2.23 -19.66
C PRO A 275 -23.25 1.34 -20.69
N GLU A 276 -23.51 1.56 -21.97
CA GLU A 276 -22.81 0.84 -23.06
C GLU A 276 -21.37 1.33 -23.30
N LYS A 277 -21.00 2.45 -22.66
CA LYS A 277 -19.66 3.01 -22.72
C LYS A 277 -18.68 2.20 -21.87
N GLU A 278 -17.49 1.96 -22.40
CA GLU A 278 -16.38 1.38 -21.63
C GLU A 278 -15.94 2.34 -20.53
N ARG A 279 -15.57 1.78 -19.38
CA ARG A 279 -15.14 2.52 -18.19
C ARG A 279 -13.83 1.95 -17.71
N GLU A 280 -12.94 2.84 -17.27
CA GLU A 280 -11.73 2.48 -16.57
C GLU A 280 -11.75 3.15 -15.20
N ILE A 281 -11.38 2.38 -14.18
CA ILE A 281 -11.11 2.89 -12.85
C ILE A 281 -9.67 3.40 -12.84
N PHE A 282 -9.50 4.72 -12.78
CA PHE A 282 -8.20 5.36 -12.64
C PHE A 282 -7.79 5.45 -11.17
N TYR A 283 -6.53 5.15 -10.89
CA TYR A 283 -5.93 5.31 -9.57
C TYR A 283 -4.63 6.10 -9.71
N ASP A 284 -4.60 7.30 -9.15
CA ASP A 284 -3.49 8.26 -9.24
C ASP A 284 -2.27 7.86 -8.40
N ARG A 285 -2.41 6.85 -7.53
CA ARG A 285 -1.38 6.36 -6.59
C ARG A 285 -0.97 7.37 -5.53
N THR A 286 -1.68 8.49 -5.38
CA THR A 286 -1.34 9.53 -4.41
C THR A 286 -2.22 9.51 -3.17
N THR A 287 -3.32 8.75 -3.19
CA THR A 287 -4.33 8.74 -2.12
C THR A 287 -4.40 7.40 -1.37
N PRO A 288 -3.43 7.07 -0.49
CA PRO A 288 -3.53 5.87 0.33
C PRO A 288 -4.69 6.01 1.33
N THR A 289 -5.39 4.89 1.57
CA THR A 289 -6.39 4.82 2.63
C THR A 289 -5.90 3.88 3.71
N PHE A 290 -5.74 4.37 4.93
CA PHE A 290 -5.33 3.52 6.05
C PHE A 290 -6.56 2.87 6.66
N ARG A 291 -6.58 1.54 6.68
CA ARG A 291 -7.55 0.81 7.46
C ARG A 291 -6.98 0.54 8.83
N CYS A 292 -7.67 1.02 9.85
CA CYS A 292 -7.30 0.80 11.24
C CYS A 292 -8.44 0.08 11.94
N GLU A 293 -8.11 -0.86 12.80
CA GLU A 293 -9.07 -1.62 13.60
C GLU A 293 -8.80 -1.33 15.06
N LEU A 294 -9.87 -1.10 15.81
CA LEU A 294 -9.75 -0.77 17.21
C LEU A 294 -10.78 -1.53 18.03
N GLN A 295 -10.30 -2.11 19.12
CA GLN A 295 -11.08 -2.84 20.09
C GLN A 295 -11.16 -2.03 21.39
N PHE A 296 -12.36 -1.86 21.92
CA PHE A 296 -12.61 -1.15 23.17
C PHE A 296 -13.26 -2.03 24.23
N HIS A 297 -12.88 -1.76 25.47
CA HIS A 297 -13.53 -2.27 26.67
C HIS A 297 -14.27 -1.14 27.40
N ARG A 298 -15.38 -1.48 28.07
CA ARG A 298 -16.22 -0.57 28.86
C ARG A 298 -15.45 0.45 29.72
N TYR A 299 -14.48 0.00 30.53
CA TYR A 299 -13.77 0.87 31.48
C TYR A 299 -12.94 1.97 30.80
N GLU A 300 -12.68 1.84 29.51
CA GLU A 300 -11.94 2.84 28.73
C GLU A 300 -12.87 3.95 28.23
N ILE A 301 -14.17 3.67 28.09
CA ILE A 301 -15.21 4.64 27.74
C ILE A 301 -15.53 5.54 28.95
N GLU A 302 -15.66 4.95 30.14
CA GLU A 302 -15.97 5.68 31.38
C GLU A 302 -14.86 6.66 31.79
N ASN A 303 -13.61 6.38 31.43
CA ASN A 303 -12.45 7.23 31.73
C ASN A 303 -12.09 8.20 30.59
N GLY A 304 -12.84 8.20 29.47
CA GLY A 304 -12.54 9.04 28.29
C GLY A 304 -11.15 8.79 27.69
N LYS A 305 -10.59 7.58 27.85
CA LYS A 305 -9.19 7.31 27.51
C LYS A 305 -8.99 7.25 26.00
N SER A 306 -8.12 8.12 25.47
CA SER A 306 -7.71 8.07 24.06
C SER A 306 -6.85 6.85 23.77
N LYS A 307 -7.10 6.21 22.62
CA LYS A 307 -6.25 5.15 22.08
C LYS A 307 -5.60 5.61 20.79
N CYS A 308 -4.30 5.34 20.66
CA CYS A 308 -3.62 5.45 19.39
C CYS A 308 -4.19 4.39 18.42
N LEU A 309 -4.69 4.86 17.29
CA LEU A 309 -5.24 4.05 16.22
C LEU A 309 -4.17 3.72 15.16
N MET A 310 -3.18 4.60 14.99
CA MET A 310 -2.11 4.42 14.01
C MET A 310 -0.83 5.12 14.42
N GLN A 311 0.26 4.36 14.32
CA GLN A 311 1.62 4.87 14.32
C GLN A 311 2.13 5.02 12.89
N TYR A 312 2.85 6.11 12.63
CA TYR A 312 3.55 6.36 11.38
C TYR A 312 4.98 6.77 11.69
N GLN A 313 5.96 6.00 11.21
CA GLN A 313 7.38 6.19 11.52
C GLN A 313 7.63 6.31 13.05
N ASP A 314 7.08 5.35 13.81
CA ASP A 314 7.18 5.23 15.27
C ASP A 314 6.56 6.40 16.07
N GLU A 315 5.73 7.22 15.43
CA GLU A 315 4.99 8.31 16.07
C GLU A 315 3.48 8.11 15.97
N ASP A 316 2.78 8.34 17.09
CA ASP A 316 1.32 8.30 17.14
C ASP A 316 0.73 9.49 16.36
N ILE A 317 -0.14 9.20 15.38
CA ILE A 317 -0.72 10.24 14.50
C ILE A 317 -2.25 10.28 14.48
N PHE A 318 -2.91 9.17 14.75
CA PHE A 318 -4.37 9.07 14.79
C PHE A 318 -4.80 8.52 16.14
N PHE A 319 -5.80 9.17 16.74
CA PHE A 319 -6.32 8.86 18.06
C PHE A 319 -7.83 8.73 17.99
N VAL A 320 -8.38 7.82 18.77
CA VAL A 320 -9.82 7.69 18.95
C VAL A 320 -10.14 7.60 20.43
N HIS A 321 -11.18 8.30 20.85
CA HIS A 321 -11.82 8.08 22.15
C HIS A 321 -13.33 8.06 22.00
N PHE A 322 -14.00 7.50 23.00
CA PHE A 322 -15.44 7.35 23.05
C PHE A 322 -15.99 8.16 24.22
N THR A 323 -17.12 8.80 24.01
CA THR A 323 -17.86 9.48 25.08
C THR A 323 -19.30 8.96 25.09
N GLY A 324 -19.92 8.89 26.25
CA GLY A 324 -21.30 8.42 26.37
C GLY A 324 -21.73 8.29 27.82
N HIS A 325 -23.01 8.54 28.09
CA HIS A 325 -23.56 8.45 29.45
C HIS A 325 -24.14 7.05 29.68
N CYS A 326 -23.61 6.33 30.66
CA CYS A 326 -24.17 5.05 31.08
C CYS A 326 -25.39 5.28 31.98
N ASN A 327 -26.53 4.70 31.64
CA ASN A 327 -27.74 4.79 32.45
C ASN A 327 -27.78 3.67 33.51
N SER A 328 -28.77 3.72 34.41
CA SER A 328 -28.94 2.74 35.51
C SER A 328 -29.14 1.29 35.04
N ASN A 329 -29.42 1.08 33.75
CA ASN A 329 -29.65 -0.24 33.15
C ASN A 329 -28.43 -0.75 32.39
N ASN A 330 -27.24 -0.18 32.61
CA ASN A 330 -26.02 -0.59 31.90
C ASN A 330 -26.19 -0.43 30.38
N LEU A 331 -26.71 0.71 29.97
CA LEU A 331 -26.86 1.09 28.57
C LEU A 331 -26.20 2.47 28.37
N ILE A 332 -25.32 2.57 27.39
CA ILE A 332 -24.69 3.83 26.99
C ILE A 332 -25.60 4.47 25.95
N ASN A 333 -26.27 5.55 26.32
CA ASN A 333 -27.22 6.21 25.44
C ASN A 333 -26.48 7.09 24.42
N ASN A 334 -26.78 6.91 23.13
CA ASN A 334 -26.20 7.66 22.01
C ASN A 334 -24.74 8.09 22.22
N PRO A 335 -23.76 7.17 22.27
CA PRO A 335 -22.37 7.55 22.46
C PRO A 335 -21.83 8.33 21.25
N ALA A 336 -20.72 9.05 21.43
CA ALA A 336 -19.99 9.71 20.35
C ALA A 336 -18.58 9.11 20.19
N ILE A 337 -18.16 8.95 18.94
CA ILE A 337 -16.80 8.59 18.57
C ILE A 337 -16.07 9.85 18.18
N HIS A 338 -14.97 10.11 18.87
CA HIS A 338 -14.12 11.25 18.61
C HIS A 338 -12.84 10.75 17.97
N PHE A 339 -12.57 11.21 16.74
CA PHE A 339 -11.34 10.95 16.03
C PHE A 339 -10.50 12.22 16.01
N SER A 340 -9.26 12.10 16.47
CA SER A 340 -8.30 13.19 16.50
C SER A 340 -7.06 12.81 15.72
N CYS A 341 -6.57 13.75 14.93
CA CYS A 341 -5.38 13.57 14.14
C CYS A 341 -4.38 14.67 14.45
N ALA A 342 -3.24 14.24 14.97
CA ALA A 342 -2.10 15.10 15.29
C ALA A 342 -0.91 14.71 14.43
N LYS A 343 0.01 15.64 14.19
CA LYS A 343 1.29 15.42 13.49
C LYS A 343 1.19 14.89 12.05
N HIS A 344 0.02 14.59 11.49
CA HIS A 344 -0.12 14.00 10.15
C HIS A 344 0.58 14.82 9.04
N ARG A 345 0.53 16.15 9.12
CA ARG A 345 1.24 17.02 8.17
C ARG A 345 2.76 17.02 8.34
N LYS A 346 3.30 16.72 9.54
CA LYS A 346 4.75 16.49 9.75
C LYS A 346 5.25 15.39 8.80
N PHE A 347 4.43 14.37 8.62
CA PHE A 347 4.67 13.21 7.77
C PHE A 347 4.14 13.37 6.34
N GLY A 348 3.69 14.57 5.98
CA GLY A 348 3.16 14.87 4.66
C GLY A 348 1.88 14.11 4.33
N LEU A 349 1.06 13.77 5.31
CA LEU A 349 -0.26 13.19 5.10
C LEU A 349 -1.31 14.28 5.28
N LYS A 350 -2.23 14.45 4.33
CA LYS A 350 -3.42 15.28 4.48
C LYS A 350 -4.65 14.37 4.58
N VAL A 351 -5.37 14.42 5.70
CA VAL A 351 -6.62 13.66 5.87
C VAL A 351 -7.72 14.30 5.02
N GLU A 352 -8.35 13.51 4.14
CA GLU A 352 -9.44 13.98 3.28
C GLU A 352 -10.80 13.51 3.76
N ASP A 353 -10.94 12.20 4.00
CA ASP A 353 -12.19 11.56 4.38
C ASP A 353 -11.94 10.49 5.43
N ILE A 354 -12.91 10.31 6.33
CA ILE A 354 -12.90 9.23 7.30
C ILE A 354 -14.22 8.49 7.18
N TYR A 355 -14.14 7.16 7.13
CA TYR A 355 -15.29 6.29 7.24
C TYR A 355 -15.15 5.41 8.47
N CYS A 356 -16.22 5.27 9.23
CA CYS A 356 -16.26 4.43 10.43
C CYS A 356 -17.33 3.35 10.26
N SER A 357 -17.02 2.12 10.62
CA SER A 357 -18.03 1.08 10.81
C SER A 357 -18.69 1.24 12.18
N HIS A 358 -20.02 1.28 12.23
CA HIS A 358 -20.69 1.04 13.51
C HIS A 358 -20.56 -0.45 13.88
N LEU A 359 -20.44 -0.70 15.18
CA LEU A 359 -20.57 -1.98 15.89
C LEU A 359 -21.19 -3.10 15.05
N GLN A 360 -20.54 -4.28 15.10
CA GLN A 360 -20.70 -5.52 14.31
C GLN A 360 -22.10 -5.94 13.81
N LYS A 361 -23.19 -5.39 14.36
CA LYS A 361 -24.56 -5.84 14.12
C LYS A 361 -25.19 -5.35 12.81
N TYR A 362 -24.66 -4.30 12.16
CA TYR A 362 -25.36 -3.65 11.03
C TYR A 362 -24.59 -3.60 9.70
N ASN A 363 -23.34 -4.05 9.59
CA ASN A 363 -22.54 -3.99 8.34
C ASN A 363 -22.55 -2.61 7.64
N GLN A 364 -22.80 -1.53 8.38
CA GLN A 364 -22.93 -0.17 7.86
C GLN A 364 -21.68 0.65 8.18
N TRP A 365 -21.27 1.42 7.18
CA TRP A 365 -20.14 2.32 7.18
C TRP A 365 -20.63 3.74 6.93
N PHE A 366 -20.17 4.66 7.74
CA PHE A 366 -20.63 6.04 7.72
C PHE A 366 -19.48 6.93 7.36
N LYS A 367 -19.67 7.80 6.37
CA LYS A 367 -18.77 8.93 6.20
C LYS A 367 -18.94 9.82 7.42
N VAL A 368 -17.85 10.06 8.13
CA VAL A 368 -17.84 11.00 9.25
C VAL A 368 -18.20 12.37 8.69
N GLU A 369 -19.34 12.93 9.14
CA GLU A 369 -19.80 14.25 8.71
C GLU A 369 -18.71 15.29 8.99
N ASP A 370 -18.65 16.32 8.16
CA ASP A 370 -17.62 17.36 8.21
C ASP A 370 -17.86 18.33 9.39
N ASN A 371 -17.87 17.80 10.61
CA ASN A 371 -17.80 18.55 11.85
C ASN A 371 -16.32 18.81 12.20
N ARG A 372 -15.49 19.12 11.18
CA ARG A 372 -14.06 19.41 11.36
C ARG A 372 -13.91 20.65 12.23
N LEU A 373 -13.55 20.46 13.48
CA LEU A 373 -12.98 21.52 14.29
C LEU A 373 -11.49 21.57 13.97
N ILE A 374 -11.13 22.42 13.00
CA ILE A 374 -9.73 22.77 12.73
C ILE A 374 -9.37 23.84 13.75
N ARG A 375 -8.66 23.46 14.81
CA ARG A 375 -8.14 24.42 15.79
C ARG A 375 -6.64 24.57 15.62
N ASN A 376 -6.24 25.80 15.33
CA ASN A 376 -4.86 26.25 15.44
C ASN A 376 -4.59 26.52 16.92
N LEU A 377 -4.11 25.49 17.63
CA LEU A 377 -3.79 25.58 19.06
C LEU A 377 -2.60 26.51 19.33
N ASP A 378 -1.83 26.80 18.26
CA ASP A 378 -1.04 28.00 18.01
C ASP A 378 -0.81 28.08 16.49
N LYS A 379 -0.17 29.15 15.96
CA LYS A 379 -0.02 29.43 14.50
C LYS A 379 0.41 28.26 13.61
N ASN A 380 0.92 27.15 14.17
CA ASN A 380 1.52 26.03 13.46
C ASN A 380 1.15 24.62 14.00
N ARG A 381 0.21 24.49 14.93
CA ARG A 381 -0.30 23.20 15.43
C ARG A 381 -1.73 23.00 14.98
N GLU A 382 -1.91 22.23 13.92
CA GLU A 382 -3.24 21.85 13.42
C GLU A 382 -3.65 20.52 14.06
N LEU A 383 -4.67 20.58 14.91
CA LEU A 383 -5.40 19.40 15.36
C LEU A 383 -6.64 19.27 14.48
N LEU A 384 -6.74 18.16 13.76
CA LEU A 384 -7.97 17.80 13.06
C LEU A 384 -8.80 16.91 13.98
N HIS A 385 -9.94 17.42 14.41
CA HIS A 385 -10.90 16.67 15.23
C HIS A 385 -12.20 16.43 14.47
N PHE A 386 -12.70 15.21 14.55
CA PHE A 386 -13.95 14.77 13.98
C PHE A 386 -14.78 14.07 15.05
N THR A 387 -16.07 14.33 15.07
CA THR A 387 -17.01 13.70 16.01
C THR A 387 -18.12 13.02 15.24
N VAL A 388 -18.38 11.76 15.57
CA VAL A 388 -19.49 10.97 15.04
C VAL A 388 -20.43 10.65 16.19
N GLN A 389 -21.64 11.22 16.15
CA GLN A 389 -22.69 10.85 17.09
C GLN A 389 -23.33 9.53 16.67
N LEU A 390 -23.31 8.53 17.55
CA LEU A 390 -23.99 7.27 17.30
C LEU A 390 -25.47 7.43 17.70
N LYS A 391 -26.39 7.20 16.76
CA LYS A 391 -27.85 7.26 16.99
C LYS A 391 -28.42 5.92 17.49
N LEU A 392 -27.67 5.24 18.35
CA LEU A 392 -28.00 3.91 18.85
C LEU A 392 -27.48 3.79 20.28
N ASP A 393 -28.22 3.09 21.13
CA ASP A 393 -27.79 2.79 22.49
C ASP A 393 -26.98 1.49 22.53
N ILE A 394 -25.95 1.44 23.38
CA ILE A 394 -25.02 0.32 23.45
C ILE A 394 -25.14 -0.41 24.79
N ILE A 395 -25.21 -1.74 24.78
CA ILE A 395 -25.19 -2.58 25.99
C ILE A 395 -23.77 -2.74 26.50
N ASP A 396 -23.59 -2.42 27.77
CA ASP A 396 -22.39 -2.28 28.58
C ASP A 396 -21.50 -3.53 28.81
N ARG A 397 -21.86 -4.70 28.25
CA ARG A 397 -21.06 -5.94 28.38
C ARG A 397 -20.28 -6.33 27.13
N ASP A 398 -20.40 -5.56 26.07
CA ASP A 398 -19.85 -5.92 24.77
C ASP A 398 -18.42 -5.40 24.60
N ILE A 399 -17.58 -6.22 23.96
CA ILE A 399 -16.34 -5.75 23.35
C ILE A 399 -16.73 -5.09 22.03
N TYR A 400 -16.30 -3.85 21.85
CA TYR A 400 -16.62 -3.10 20.64
C TYR A 400 -15.45 -3.11 19.68
N ASN A 401 -15.70 -3.60 18.46
CA ASN A 401 -14.76 -3.48 17.36
C ASN A 401 -15.27 -2.40 16.41
N SER A 402 -14.43 -1.40 16.16
CA SER A 402 -14.66 -0.36 15.19
C SER A 402 -13.52 -0.34 14.19
N SER A 403 -13.87 -0.32 12.91
CA SER A 403 -12.93 -0.15 11.81
C SER A 403 -13.05 1.26 11.25
N PHE A 404 -11.91 1.85 10.93
CA PHE A 404 -11.78 3.17 10.36
C PHE A 404 -11.03 3.09 9.03
N ASP A 405 -11.63 3.61 7.96
CA ASP A 405 -10.96 3.83 6.69
C ASP A 405 -10.64 5.32 6.59
N ILE A 406 -9.36 5.68 6.79
CA ILE A 406 -8.85 7.06 6.81
C ILE A 406 -8.18 7.35 5.49
N LYS A 407 -8.88 8.07 4.62
CA LYS A 407 -8.34 8.48 3.31
C LYS A 407 -7.39 9.63 3.52
N THR A 408 -6.17 9.46 3.06
CA THR A 408 -5.14 10.50 3.10
C THR A 408 -4.60 10.78 1.71
N VAL A 409 -4.08 11.97 1.51
CA VAL A 409 -3.29 12.35 0.32
C VAL A 409 -1.90 12.69 0.80
N SER A 410 -0.89 12.07 0.19
CA SER A 410 0.48 12.48 0.48
C SER A 410 0.77 13.83 -0.17
N THR A 411 1.29 14.76 0.62
CA THR A 411 1.72 16.09 0.20
C THR A 411 3.19 16.10 -0.20
N ILE A 412 3.88 14.97 -0.10
CA ILE A 412 5.28 14.81 -0.49
C ILE A 412 5.31 14.04 -1.81
N GLY A 413 5.73 14.73 -2.88
CA GLY A 413 5.89 14.12 -4.19
C GLY A 413 6.79 12.87 -4.15
N ASN A 414 6.37 11.83 -4.86
CA ASN A 414 7.01 10.51 -4.94
C ASN A 414 7.07 9.68 -3.64
N TYR A 415 6.57 10.16 -2.50
CA TYR A 415 6.60 9.41 -1.24
C TYR A 415 5.21 8.87 -0.88
N TYR A 416 4.96 7.60 -1.23
CA TYR A 416 3.64 6.98 -1.15
C TYR A 416 3.72 5.50 -0.74
N TYR A 417 2.56 4.93 -0.40
CA TYR A 417 2.41 3.48 -0.28
C TYR A 417 2.16 2.87 -1.64
N GLU A 418 3.07 1.99 -2.07
CA GLU A 418 2.91 1.20 -3.28
C GLU A 418 2.99 -0.29 -2.95
N MET A 419 2.27 -1.07 -3.75
CA MET A 419 2.22 -2.51 -3.58
C MET A 419 3.43 -3.14 -4.24
N MET A 420 4.26 -3.77 -3.43
CA MET A 420 5.53 -4.34 -3.86
C MET A 420 5.94 -5.50 -2.96
N ASP A 421 7.02 -6.16 -3.31
CA ASP A 421 7.64 -7.19 -2.48
C ASP A 421 8.10 -6.61 -1.12
N ASP A 422 7.64 -7.20 -0.02
CA ASP A 422 7.88 -6.71 1.35
C ASP A 422 9.37 -6.72 1.72
N ALA A 423 10.16 -7.59 1.07
CA ALA A 423 11.60 -7.69 1.32
C ALA A 423 12.42 -6.68 0.51
N TRP A 424 11.87 -6.12 -0.57
CA TRP A 424 12.61 -5.22 -1.47
C TRP A 424 13.19 -3.99 -0.76
N PRO A 425 12.43 -3.27 0.10
CA PRO A 425 12.98 -2.12 0.82
C PRO A 425 14.11 -2.48 1.79
N THR A 426 14.25 -3.75 2.19
CA THR A 426 15.17 -4.15 3.26
C THR A 426 16.36 -4.97 2.79
N ASP A 427 16.23 -5.80 1.76
CA ASP A 427 17.26 -6.77 1.35
C ASP A 427 18.57 -6.08 0.94
N LEU A 428 18.46 -5.01 0.14
CA LEU A 428 19.63 -4.24 -0.29
C LEU A 428 20.33 -3.58 0.91
N TRP A 429 19.55 -3.05 1.85
CA TRP A 429 20.09 -2.44 3.06
C TRP A 429 20.79 -3.48 3.94
N LEU A 430 20.18 -4.65 4.10
CA LEU A 430 20.75 -5.77 4.85
C LEU A 430 22.07 -6.25 4.22
N ALA A 431 22.15 -6.34 2.89
CA ALA A 431 23.38 -6.66 2.19
C ALA A 431 24.50 -5.66 2.51
N ALA A 432 24.21 -4.36 2.52
CA ALA A 432 25.19 -3.33 2.87
C ALA A 432 25.63 -3.42 4.34
N THR A 433 24.68 -3.55 5.28
CA THR A 433 25.02 -3.65 6.71
C THR A 433 25.78 -4.93 7.06
N ASN A 434 25.58 -6.00 6.27
CA ASN A 434 26.32 -7.25 6.39
C ASN A 434 27.58 -7.30 5.51
N GLN A 435 27.95 -6.17 4.87
CA GLN A 435 29.15 -6.03 4.04
C GLN A 435 29.23 -7.07 2.91
N LYS A 436 28.08 -7.44 2.34
CA LYS A 436 27.99 -8.42 1.26
C LYS A 436 28.13 -7.72 -0.09
N LEU A 437 29.21 -8.01 -0.81
CA LEU A 437 29.51 -7.45 -2.14
C LEU A 437 29.55 -5.91 -2.17
N THR A 438 29.93 -5.29 -1.04
CA THR A 438 30.14 -3.84 -0.92
C THR A 438 31.46 -3.43 -1.58
N ASP A 439 31.44 -2.31 -2.29
CA ASP A 439 32.56 -1.81 -3.09
C ASP A 439 32.86 -0.32 -2.82
N VAL A 440 32.22 0.26 -1.80
CA VAL A 440 32.46 1.62 -1.32
C VAL A 440 32.55 1.64 0.21
N GLU A 441 33.53 2.33 0.77
CA GLU A 441 33.63 2.67 2.18
C GLU A 441 33.14 4.09 2.42
N ILE A 442 32.26 4.26 3.41
CA ILE A 442 31.67 5.55 3.77
C ILE A 442 32.23 6.06 5.09
N PHE A 443 32.65 7.32 5.09
CA PHE A 443 33.17 8.01 6.27
C PHE A 443 32.35 9.28 6.57
N ALA A 444 32.26 9.63 7.85
CA ALA A 444 31.81 10.92 8.35
C ALA A 444 33.01 11.61 9.00
N GLY A 445 33.60 12.60 8.33
CA GLY A 445 34.92 13.09 8.66
C GLY A 445 35.96 11.96 8.59
N THR A 446 36.54 11.60 9.73
CA THR A 446 37.53 10.51 9.84
C THR A 446 36.93 9.19 10.35
N VAL A 447 35.65 9.17 10.72
CA VAL A 447 35.00 8.00 11.33
C VAL A 447 34.36 7.14 10.25
N LYS A 448 34.73 5.86 10.15
CA LYS A 448 34.08 4.91 9.24
C LYS A 448 32.64 4.68 9.70
N VAL A 449 31.67 4.95 8.83
CA VAL A 449 30.24 4.81 9.09
C VAL A 449 29.79 3.39 8.74
N MET A 450 29.97 3.00 7.47
CA MET A 450 29.60 1.69 6.95
C MET A 450 30.23 1.45 5.57
N GLU A 451 29.90 0.32 4.96
CA GLU A 451 30.19 0.06 3.56
C GLU A 451 28.90 0.09 2.73
N ALA A 452 29.03 0.35 1.44
CA ALA A 452 27.92 0.56 0.53
C ALA A 452 28.20 -0.02 -0.87
N HIS A 453 27.17 0.03 -1.71
CA HIS A 453 27.20 -0.41 -3.10
C HIS A 453 27.20 0.81 -4.02
N ARG A 454 28.20 0.90 -4.88
CA ARG A 454 28.38 1.98 -5.85
C ARG A 454 27.20 2.17 -6.78
N VAL A 455 26.61 1.08 -7.25
CA VAL A 455 25.40 1.12 -8.09
C VAL A 455 24.24 1.83 -7.39
N ILE A 456 24.00 1.56 -6.10
CA ILE A 456 22.90 2.17 -5.35
C ILE A 456 23.18 3.64 -5.13
N LEU A 457 24.39 3.99 -4.68
CA LEU A 457 24.77 5.38 -4.48
C LEU A 457 24.67 6.17 -5.80
N SER A 458 25.18 5.63 -6.89
CA SER A 458 25.19 6.32 -8.19
C SER A 458 23.78 6.45 -8.79
N ALA A 459 22.94 5.43 -8.65
CA ALA A 459 21.56 5.48 -9.12
C ALA A 459 20.73 6.50 -8.33
N ARG A 460 20.95 6.57 -7.01
CA ARG A 460 20.11 7.33 -6.08
C ARG A 460 20.59 8.76 -5.84
N THR A 461 21.81 9.10 -6.27
CA THR A 461 22.29 10.48 -6.24
C THR A 461 23.17 10.81 -7.45
N PRO A 462 22.78 11.84 -8.24
CA PRO A 462 23.57 12.26 -9.40
C PRO A 462 24.95 12.81 -8.98
N VAL A 463 25.07 13.34 -7.76
CA VAL A 463 26.34 13.84 -7.23
C VAL A 463 27.31 12.69 -6.98
N LEU A 464 26.90 11.62 -6.29
CA LEU A 464 27.80 10.47 -6.10
C LEU A 464 28.05 9.74 -7.41
N ASN A 465 27.10 9.71 -8.35
CA ASN A 465 27.35 9.16 -9.69
C ASN A 465 28.57 9.85 -10.35
N ILE A 466 28.60 11.19 -10.36
CA ILE A 466 29.71 11.95 -10.93
C ILE A 466 31.02 11.69 -10.17
N VAL A 467 30.97 11.62 -8.84
CA VAL A 467 32.17 11.40 -8.00
C VAL A 467 32.72 9.99 -8.22
N LEU A 468 31.88 8.96 -8.11
CA LEU A 468 32.29 7.56 -8.21
C LEU A 468 32.79 7.21 -9.62
N ASN A 469 32.25 7.84 -10.67
CA ASN A 469 32.76 7.67 -12.04
C ASN A 469 34.20 8.18 -12.24
N LYS A 470 34.73 9.02 -11.34
CA LYS A 470 36.11 9.52 -11.39
C LYS A 470 37.10 8.67 -10.60
N ILE A 471 36.61 7.73 -9.78
CA ILE A 471 37.45 6.91 -8.89
C ILE A 471 37.81 5.61 -9.60
N SER A 472 39.07 5.18 -9.49
CA SER A 472 39.55 3.92 -10.08
C SER A 472 38.91 2.69 -9.45
N ASN A 473 38.67 1.64 -10.25
CA ASN A 473 38.03 0.39 -9.82
C ASN A 473 38.97 -0.64 -9.18
N THR A 474 40.17 -0.24 -8.76
CA THR A 474 41.22 -1.16 -8.26
C THR A 474 41.01 -1.61 -6.81
N GLY A 475 39.97 -1.12 -6.14
CA GLY A 475 39.61 -1.46 -4.77
C GLY A 475 38.28 -0.81 -4.36
N LYS A 476 37.98 -0.83 -3.04
CA LYS A 476 36.82 -0.11 -2.51
C LYS A 476 37.03 1.40 -2.70
N SER A 477 36.03 2.06 -3.28
CA SER A 477 36.04 3.52 -3.37
C SER A 477 35.80 4.13 -2.00
N ILE A 478 36.40 5.27 -1.69
CA ILE A 478 36.18 5.97 -0.43
C ILE A 478 35.32 7.19 -0.69
N ILE A 479 34.23 7.33 0.04
CA ILE A 479 33.39 8.53 0.05
C ILE A 479 33.34 9.08 1.47
N THR A 480 33.73 10.34 1.61
CA THR A 480 33.75 11.04 2.90
C THR A 480 32.72 12.16 2.91
N PHE A 481 31.78 12.07 3.84
CA PHE A 481 30.87 13.15 4.20
C PHE A 481 31.57 14.13 5.15
N GLY A 482 31.18 15.41 5.12
CA GLY A 482 31.77 16.45 5.95
C GLY A 482 31.69 16.14 7.46
N ALA A 483 32.68 16.62 8.22
CA ALA A 483 32.80 16.35 9.66
C ALA A 483 31.65 16.96 10.50
N GLU A 484 30.87 17.87 9.93
CA GLU A 484 29.67 18.44 10.55
C GLU A 484 28.50 17.44 10.66
N PHE A 485 28.54 16.36 9.87
CA PHE A 485 27.54 15.31 9.88
C PHE A 485 28.00 14.18 10.81
N ASP A 486 27.17 13.87 11.80
CA ASP A 486 27.39 12.71 12.67
C ASP A 486 27.07 11.40 11.94
N VAL A 487 27.57 10.30 12.52
CA VAL A 487 27.45 8.94 11.97
C VAL A 487 25.99 8.57 11.74
N ASP A 488 25.09 8.91 12.67
CA ASP A 488 23.67 8.56 12.58
C ASP A 488 22.96 9.32 11.47
N THR A 489 23.26 10.60 11.30
CA THR A 489 22.74 11.41 10.18
C THR A 489 23.15 10.80 8.83
N VAL A 490 24.43 10.46 8.65
CA VAL A 490 24.91 9.84 7.40
C VAL A 490 24.29 8.47 7.20
N LYS A 491 24.16 7.67 8.26
CA LYS A 491 23.53 6.34 8.20
C LYS A 491 22.04 6.43 7.83
N ASN A 492 21.31 7.41 8.34
CA ASN A 492 19.91 7.65 7.99
C ASN A 492 19.77 8.11 6.53
N PHE A 493 20.68 8.95 6.04
CA PHE A 493 20.75 9.34 4.63
C PHE A 493 20.95 8.11 3.74
N LEU A 494 21.94 7.27 4.06
CA LEU A 494 22.20 6.02 3.33
C LEU A 494 21.01 5.05 3.43
N ASN A 495 20.39 4.92 4.60
CA ASN A 495 19.22 4.06 4.75
C ASN A 495 18.12 4.48 3.77
N PHE A 496 17.83 5.78 3.66
CA PHE A 496 16.84 6.28 2.70
C PHE A 496 17.21 5.97 1.23
N LEU A 497 18.50 6.08 0.85
CA LEU A 497 18.92 5.73 -0.51
C LEU A 497 18.59 4.27 -0.85
N TYR A 498 18.76 3.37 0.11
CA TYR A 498 18.55 1.94 -0.04
C TYR A 498 17.09 1.51 0.05
N THR A 499 16.34 2.08 1.00
CA THR A 499 14.99 1.62 1.34
C THR A 499 13.90 2.47 0.71
N GLY A 500 14.24 3.66 0.22
CA GLY A 500 13.28 4.68 -0.19
C GLY A 500 12.44 5.25 0.95
N SER A 501 12.71 4.89 2.21
CA SER A 501 11.89 5.26 3.37
C SER A 501 12.71 5.81 4.52
N LEU A 502 12.19 6.85 5.18
CA LEU A 502 12.81 7.43 6.36
C LEU A 502 12.26 6.74 7.61
N LYS A 503 13.16 6.27 8.49
CA LYS A 503 12.78 5.58 9.74
C LYS A 503 12.71 6.49 10.96
N SER A 504 13.56 7.51 11.01
CA SER A 504 13.62 8.45 12.13
C SER A 504 13.74 9.89 11.61
N THR A 505 13.18 10.82 12.37
CA THR A 505 13.30 12.28 12.14
C THR A 505 14.40 12.91 13.00
N ASP A 506 15.21 12.12 13.69
CA ASP A 506 16.36 12.60 14.45
C ASP A 506 17.37 13.30 13.53
N GLY A 507 17.82 14.49 13.94
CA GLY A 507 18.77 15.26 13.14
C GLY A 507 18.23 15.75 11.79
N VAL A 508 16.90 15.85 11.62
CA VAL A 508 16.24 16.21 10.34
C VAL A 508 16.80 17.46 9.65
N GLN A 509 17.35 18.42 10.40
CA GLN A 509 18.04 19.59 9.85
C GLN A 509 19.30 19.22 9.08
N LYS A 510 20.17 18.40 9.67
CA LYS A 510 21.38 17.92 9.02
C LYS A 510 21.05 16.96 7.87
N LEU A 511 20.04 16.11 8.04
CA LEU A 511 19.58 15.19 7.00
C LEU A 511 19.03 15.93 5.77
N SER A 512 18.25 16.99 5.98
CA SER A 512 17.77 17.86 4.89
C SER A 512 18.91 18.54 4.13
N ARG A 513 19.96 18.97 4.84
CA ARG A 513 21.18 19.52 4.23
C ARG A 513 21.87 18.47 3.36
N LEU A 514 22.04 17.24 3.84
CA LEU A 514 22.57 16.13 3.02
C LEU A 514 21.70 15.87 1.78
N ALA A 515 20.39 15.75 1.96
CA ALA A 515 19.46 15.52 0.85
C ALA A 515 19.57 16.63 -0.22
N THR A 516 19.75 17.88 0.19
CA THR A 516 19.97 19.01 -0.73
C THR A 516 21.33 18.92 -1.44
N MET A 517 22.40 18.68 -0.68
CA MET A 517 23.77 18.59 -1.23
C MET A 517 23.92 17.46 -2.25
N TYR A 518 23.26 16.32 -2.01
CA TYR A 518 23.34 15.14 -2.85
C TYR A 518 22.16 14.98 -3.82
N VAL A 519 21.27 15.99 -3.88
CA VAL A 519 20.13 16.06 -4.83
C VAL A 519 19.18 14.86 -4.72
N VAL A 520 18.74 14.58 -3.49
CA VAL A 520 17.74 13.56 -3.17
C VAL A 520 16.42 14.26 -2.84
N GLU A 521 15.68 14.64 -3.88
CA GLU A 521 14.53 15.55 -3.76
C GLU A 521 13.42 15.00 -2.86
N THR A 522 13.09 13.71 -2.97
CA THR A 522 12.08 13.08 -2.11
C THR A 522 12.45 13.20 -0.64
N LEU A 523 13.70 12.86 -0.26
CA LEU A 523 14.16 12.99 1.13
C LEU A 523 14.18 14.45 1.59
N LYS A 524 14.63 15.37 0.74
CA LYS A 524 14.61 16.80 1.03
C LYS A 524 13.20 17.26 1.38
N ASN A 525 12.20 16.86 0.58
CA ASN A 525 10.80 17.20 0.81
C ASN A 525 10.23 16.56 2.08
N VAL A 526 10.56 15.29 2.35
CA VAL A 526 10.23 14.63 3.63
C VAL A 526 10.79 15.42 4.82
N CYS A 527 12.08 15.79 4.78
CA CYS A 527 12.70 16.53 5.87
C CYS A 527 12.15 17.95 6.03
N GLN A 528 11.86 18.65 4.94
CA GLN A 528 11.25 19.99 4.97
C GLN A 528 9.84 19.92 5.57
N SER A 529 9.06 18.90 5.20
CA SER A 529 7.76 18.63 5.80
C SER A 529 7.91 18.48 7.31
N CYS A 530 8.85 17.67 7.79
CA CYS A 530 9.10 17.51 9.23
C CYS A 530 9.55 18.80 9.94
N GLN A 531 10.40 19.60 9.30
CA GLN A 531 10.97 20.82 9.88
C GLN A 531 9.95 21.94 10.07
N LEU A 532 9.04 22.14 9.12
CA LEU A 532 7.99 23.15 9.21
C LEU A 532 7.14 23.00 10.49
N PHE A 533 6.98 21.76 10.97
CA PHE A 533 6.23 21.47 12.18
C PHE A 533 7.10 21.40 13.45
N ASN A 534 8.39 21.07 13.35
CA ASN A 534 9.32 21.08 14.49
C ASN A 534 9.79 22.49 14.88
N ALA A 535 10.03 23.40 13.93
CA ALA A 535 10.54 24.75 14.21
C ALA A 535 9.54 25.64 14.98
N ASN A 536 8.30 25.17 15.12
CA ASN A 536 7.19 25.90 15.70
C ASN A 536 6.51 25.16 16.87
N SER A 537 7.14 24.13 17.43
CA SER A 537 6.61 23.38 18.57
C SER A 537 7.63 23.30 19.72
N THR A 538 7.37 24.01 20.82
CA THR A 538 7.91 23.65 22.14
C THR A 538 7.11 22.47 22.66
N ASP A 539 7.70 21.28 22.56
CA ASP A 539 7.14 19.95 22.88
C ASP A 539 5.87 19.55 22.12
N GLY A 540 5.88 18.35 21.55
CA GLY A 540 4.69 17.77 20.93
C GLY A 540 3.60 17.55 21.99
N MET A 541 2.33 17.76 21.63
CA MET A 541 1.22 17.41 22.52
C MET A 541 1.29 15.91 22.82
N ASP A 542 1.56 15.59 24.08
CA ASP A 542 1.48 14.23 24.63
C ASP A 542 0.04 13.71 24.45
N VAL A 543 -0.13 12.39 24.33
CA VAL A 543 -1.44 11.72 24.41
C VAL A 543 -2.23 12.18 25.63
N GLU A 544 -1.58 12.38 26.79
CA GLU A 544 -2.19 12.90 28.02
C GLU A 544 -2.67 14.35 27.87
N GLU A 545 -1.87 15.26 27.32
CA GLU A 545 -2.30 16.64 27.05
C GLU A 545 -3.48 16.67 26.05
N LEU A 546 -3.43 15.81 25.03
CA LEU A 546 -4.47 15.69 24.02
C LEU A 546 -5.76 15.12 24.64
N THR A 547 -5.65 14.13 25.52
CA THR A 547 -6.79 13.60 26.29
C THR A 547 -7.36 14.64 27.24
N ASP A 548 -6.55 15.35 28.02
CA ASP A 548 -7.01 16.41 28.93
C ASP A 548 -7.71 17.54 28.17
N TYR A 549 -7.21 17.90 26.99
CA TYR A 549 -7.86 18.88 26.11
C TYR A 549 -9.20 18.36 25.55
N LEU A 550 -9.25 17.10 25.14
CA LEU A 550 -10.47 16.47 24.61
C LEU A 550 -11.55 16.29 25.69
N LEU A 551 -11.16 16.12 26.96
CA LEU A 551 -12.08 16.08 28.10
C LEU A 551 -12.71 17.45 28.42
N GLN A 552 -12.14 18.56 27.93
CA GLN A 552 -12.69 19.91 28.08
C GLN A 552 -13.67 20.31 26.98
N LEU A 553 -13.74 19.54 25.88
CA LEU A 553 -14.71 19.71 24.79
C LEU A 553 -16.01 18.96 25.10
#